data_AF-A0A2A4J5X4-F1
#
_entry.id   AF-A0A2A4J5X4-F1
#
_cell.length_a   1.000
_cell.length_b   1.000
_cell.length_c   1.000
_cell.angle_alpha   90.00
_cell.angle_beta   90.00
_cell.angle_gamma   90.00
#
_symmetry.space_group_name_H-M   'P 1'
#
loop_
_entity.id
_entity.type
_entity.pdbx_description
1 polymer ?
#
loop_
_entity_poly.entity_id
_entity_poly.type
_entity_poly.pdbx_seq_one_letter_code
_entity_poly.pdbx_strand_id
1 'polypeptide(L)'
;TPFGQVPVLEMDGKTYAQSFSIARFLGRKFGLGGENIQEEFEIDQIVDLIDDLRKRSASVDYEPDQELKEKKHAQYTKTVYPDLLQRINDVIAKNNGYVALGKLTWGDFILAGLIDYMKKMLRMPDLEKQYPAFKQVVDKVFAIPQVKAYADAAPEALF
;
A
#
# COMPACT_ATOMS: atom_id res chain seq x y z
N THR A 1 -3.57 9.55 -21.64
CA THR A 1 -3.91 9.51 -20.20
C THR A 1 -4.18 10.93 -19.71
N PRO A 2 -5.03 11.18 -18.69
CA PRO A 2 -5.42 12.53 -18.28
C PRO A 2 -4.25 13.45 -17.87
N PHE A 3 -3.16 12.87 -17.33
CA PHE A 3 -2.02 13.62 -16.78
C PHE A 3 -0.65 13.12 -17.30
N GLY A 4 -0.60 12.38 -18.41
CA GLY A 4 0.66 11.79 -18.88
C GLY A 4 1.23 10.68 -17.98
N GLN A 5 0.43 10.17 -17.04
CA GLN A 5 0.81 9.17 -16.05
C GLN A 5 -0.15 7.98 -16.06
N VAL A 6 0.30 6.88 -15.45
CA VAL A 6 -0.49 5.68 -15.12
C VAL A 6 -0.48 5.51 -13.58
N PRO A 7 -1.48 4.82 -12.98
CA PRO A 7 -2.59 4.09 -13.62
C PRO A 7 -3.73 4.97 -14.13
N VAL A 8 -4.51 4.39 -15.05
CA VAL A 8 -5.74 4.94 -15.59
C VAL A 8 -6.83 3.86 -15.54
N LEU A 9 -8.04 4.24 -15.12
CA LEU A 9 -9.26 3.42 -15.19
C LEU A 9 -10.19 4.00 -16.25
N GLU A 10 -10.57 3.19 -17.24
CA GLU A 10 -11.60 3.53 -18.22
C GLU A 10 -12.91 2.83 -17.84
N MET A 11 -13.97 3.61 -17.67
CA MET A 11 -15.28 3.12 -17.25
C MET A 11 -16.38 4.02 -17.80
N ASP A 12 -17.39 3.43 -18.45
CA ASP A 12 -18.55 4.14 -19.02
C ASP A 12 -18.16 5.30 -19.96
N GLY A 13 -17.13 5.09 -20.80
CA GLY A 13 -16.63 6.09 -21.73
C GLY A 13 -15.87 7.26 -21.08
N LYS A 14 -15.58 7.18 -19.77
CA LYS A 14 -14.80 8.16 -19.02
C LYS A 14 -13.47 7.58 -18.57
N THR A 15 -12.49 8.47 -18.45
CA THR A 15 -11.12 8.12 -18.04
C THR A 15 -10.80 8.75 -16.68
N TYR A 16 -10.45 7.92 -15.70
CA TYR A 16 -10.07 8.32 -14.35
C TYR A 16 -8.58 8.02 -14.11
N ALA A 17 -7.88 8.84 -13.35
CA ALA A 17 -6.45 8.69 -13.06
C ALA A 17 -6.20 8.80 -11.54
N GLN A 18 -4.93 8.61 -11.14
CA GLN A 18 -4.43 8.58 -9.76
C GLN A 18 -4.85 7.31 -9.00
N SER A 19 -3.86 6.48 -8.69
CA SER A 19 -4.04 5.14 -8.08
C SER A 19 -4.95 5.15 -6.86
N PHE A 20 -4.70 6.03 -5.89
CA PHE A 20 -5.48 6.06 -4.65
C PHE A 20 -6.87 6.67 -4.84
N SER A 21 -7.02 7.64 -5.73
CA SER A 21 -8.34 8.17 -6.08
C SER A 21 -9.21 7.10 -6.72
N ILE A 22 -8.63 6.30 -7.63
CA ILE A 22 -9.29 5.15 -8.25
C ILE A 22 -9.63 4.10 -7.19
N ALA A 23 -8.67 3.72 -6.34
CA ALA A 23 -8.89 2.70 -5.31
C ALA A 23 -9.97 3.10 -4.31
N ARG A 24 -9.97 4.33 -3.83
CA ARG A 24 -11.02 4.88 -2.95
C ARG A 24 -12.38 4.89 -3.65
N PHE A 25 -12.44 5.31 -4.91
CA PHE A 25 -13.68 5.29 -5.69
C PHE A 25 -14.25 3.86 -5.82
N LEU A 26 -13.42 2.89 -6.20
CA LEU A 26 -13.82 1.48 -6.30
C LEU A 26 -14.18 0.91 -4.94
N GLY A 27 -13.44 1.30 -3.90
CA GLY A 27 -13.72 0.96 -2.50
C GLY A 27 -15.14 1.33 -2.11
N ARG A 28 -15.52 2.59 -2.32
CA ARG A 28 -16.90 3.07 -2.09
C ARG A 28 -17.91 2.33 -2.95
N LYS A 29 -17.61 2.14 -4.24
CA LYS A 29 -18.50 1.45 -5.19
C LYS A 29 -18.79 -0.01 -4.78
N PHE A 30 -17.84 -0.68 -4.13
CA PHE A 30 -17.94 -2.08 -3.74
C PHE A 30 -18.14 -2.31 -2.24
N GLY A 31 -18.50 -1.27 -1.47
CA GLY A 31 -18.80 -1.41 -0.04
C GLY A 31 -17.60 -1.66 0.86
N LEU A 32 -16.41 -1.27 0.42
CA LEU A 32 -15.13 -1.34 1.16
C LEU A 32 -14.71 0.03 1.71
N GLY A 33 -15.64 0.99 1.73
CA GLY A 33 -15.49 2.29 2.38
C GLY A 33 -15.92 2.27 3.84
N GLY A 34 -15.92 3.45 4.46
CA GLY A 34 -16.50 3.68 5.77
C GLY A 34 -18.01 3.90 5.69
N GLU A 35 -18.71 3.75 6.81
CA GLU A 35 -20.16 3.99 6.90
C GLU A 35 -20.50 5.48 7.05
N ASN A 36 -19.50 6.29 7.39
CA ASN A 36 -19.62 7.74 7.57
C ASN A 36 -18.31 8.44 7.22
N ILE A 37 -18.32 9.77 7.23
CA ILE A 37 -17.16 10.59 6.84
C ILE A 37 -15.95 10.39 7.76
N GLN A 38 -16.16 10.05 9.04
CA GLN A 38 -15.08 9.80 9.99
C GLN A 38 -14.41 8.45 9.73
N GLU A 39 -15.19 7.42 9.41
CA GLU A 39 -14.65 6.11 9.03
C GLU A 39 -13.90 6.19 7.70
N GLU A 40 -14.43 6.91 6.71
CA GLU A 40 -13.75 7.19 5.45
C GLU A 40 -12.41 7.91 5.68
N PHE A 41 -12.41 8.91 6.57
CA PHE A 41 -11.21 9.63 6.97
C PHE A 41 -10.18 8.72 7.65
N GLU A 42 -10.58 7.76 8.48
CA GLU A 42 -9.64 6.83 9.10
C GLU A 42 -8.91 5.97 8.06
N ILE A 43 -9.63 5.49 7.03
CA ILE A 43 -9.01 4.74 5.93
C ILE A 43 -8.05 5.65 5.14
N ASP A 44 -8.47 6.87 4.82
CA ASP A 44 -7.62 7.85 4.13
C ASP A 44 -6.33 8.13 4.89
N GLN A 45 -6.44 8.37 6.19
CA GLN A 45 -5.32 8.72 7.06
C GLN A 45 -4.23 7.64 7.08
N ILE A 46 -4.60 6.36 7.19
CA ILE A 46 -3.61 5.27 7.21
C ILE A 46 -3.03 5.02 5.81
N VAL A 47 -3.83 5.16 4.75
CA VAL A 47 -3.35 5.01 3.36
C VAL A 47 -2.33 6.10 3.04
N ASP A 48 -2.56 7.34 3.47
CA ASP A 48 -1.60 8.44 3.30
C ASP A 48 -0.30 8.19 4.06
N LEU A 49 -0.36 7.60 5.26
CA LEU A 49 0.86 7.20 6.01
C LEU A 49 1.63 6.07 5.30
N ILE A 50 0.93 5.09 4.72
CA ILE A 50 1.54 4.04 3.88
C ILE A 50 2.20 4.68 2.65
N ASP A 51 1.56 5.65 2.03
CA ASP A 51 2.14 6.38 0.89
C ASP A 51 3.35 7.23 1.29
N ASP A 52 3.39 7.79 2.50
CA ASP A 52 4.58 8.49 2.99
C ASP A 52 5.78 7.54 3.08
N LEU A 53 5.61 6.34 3.61
CA LEU A 53 6.66 5.30 3.60
C LEU A 53 7.09 4.96 2.16
N ARG A 54 6.13 4.77 1.25
CA ARG A 54 6.38 4.49 -0.17
C ARG A 54 7.14 5.64 -0.84
N LYS A 55 6.77 6.90 -0.60
CA LYS A 55 7.44 8.09 -1.14
C LYS A 55 8.87 8.20 -0.62
N ARG A 56 9.10 7.95 0.68
CA ARG A 56 10.43 8.01 1.30
C ARG A 56 11.35 6.95 0.70
N SER A 57 10.88 5.71 0.62
CA SER A 57 11.63 4.61 -0.02
C SER A 57 11.84 4.83 -1.52
N ALA A 58 10.84 5.36 -2.24
CA ALA A 58 10.96 5.80 -3.63
C ALA A 58 12.03 6.86 -3.84
N SER A 59 12.10 7.85 -2.94
CA SER A 59 13.11 8.89 -3.03
C SER A 59 14.54 8.37 -2.83
N VAL A 60 14.71 7.17 -2.29
CA VAL A 60 16.00 6.50 -2.15
C VAL A 60 16.27 5.61 -3.36
N ASP A 61 15.31 4.76 -3.74
CA ASP A 61 15.58 3.81 -4.82
C ASP A 61 15.74 4.48 -6.20
N TYR A 62 15.03 5.59 -6.45
CA TYR A 62 15.16 6.34 -7.70
C TYR A 62 16.23 7.44 -7.65
N GLU A 63 17.06 7.49 -6.61
CA GLU A 63 18.23 8.39 -6.59
C GLU A 63 19.23 7.95 -7.67
N PRO A 64 19.52 8.79 -8.68
CA PRO A 64 20.45 8.43 -9.77
C PRO A 64 21.91 8.36 -9.32
N ASP A 65 22.31 9.14 -8.31
CA ASP A 65 23.67 9.07 -7.78
C ASP A 65 23.81 7.89 -6.81
N GLN A 66 24.63 6.92 -7.18
CA GLN A 66 24.76 5.68 -6.41
C GLN A 66 25.35 5.91 -5.00
N GLU A 67 26.25 6.87 -4.82
CA GLU A 67 26.82 7.17 -3.49
C GLU A 67 25.78 7.85 -2.60
N LEU A 68 25.05 8.82 -3.14
CA LEU A 68 23.96 9.49 -2.44
C LEU A 68 22.83 8.52 -2.10
N LYS A 69 22.49 7.59 -3.01
CA LYS A 69 21.52 6.52 -2.81
C LYS A 69 21.87 5.66 -1.61
N GLU A 70 23.09 5.13 -1.55
CA GLU A 70 23.55 4.29 -0.43
C GLU A 70 23.61 5.08 0.88
N LYS A 71 24.12 6.31 0.84
CA LYS A 71 24.17 7.19 2.03
C LYS A 71 22.78 7.47 2.59
N LYS A 72 21.82 7.79 1.72
CA LYS A 72 20.44 8.08 2.10
C LYS A 72 19.71 6.83 2.58
N HIS A 73 19.93 5.67 1.94
CA HIS A 73 19.39 4.38 2.40
C HIS A 73 19.89 4.04 3.80
N ALA A 74 21.18 4.16 4.04
CA ALA A 74 21.79 3.90 5.35
C ALA A 74 21.26 4.84 6.44
N GLN A 75 21.02 6.11 6.11
CA GLN A 75 20.37 7.05 7.02
C GLN A 75 18.93 6.64 7.32
N TYR A 76 18.11 6.42 6.28
CA TYR A 76 16.68 6.14 6.43
C TYR A 76 16.41 4.81 7.14
N THR A 77 17.27 3.80 6.93
CA THR A 77 17.22 2.52 7.65
C THR A 77 17.39 2.70 9.16
N LYS A 78 18.09 3.76 9.61
CA LYS A 78 18.28 4.05 11.04
C LYS A 78 17.25 5.02 11.61
N THR A 79 16.76 5.97 10.80
CA THR A 79 16.02 7.13 11.33
C THR A 79 14.60 7.31 10.81
N VAL A 80 14.21 6.63 9.72
CA VAL A 80 12.91 6.85 9.06
C VAL A 80 12.09 5.57 8.96
N TYR A 81 12.65 4.52 8.36
CA TYR A 81 11.90 3.30 8.07
C TYR A 81 11.40 2.59 9.33
N PRO A 82 12.21 2.41 10.40
CA PRO A 82 11.74 1.68 11.58
C PRO A 82 10.54 2.35 12.26
N ASP A 83 10.54 3.69 12.35
CA ASP A 83 9.45 4.45 12.98
C ASP A 83 8.15 4.34 12.16
N LEU A 84 8.20 4.58 10.84
CA LEU A 84 7.02 4.46 9.98
C LEU A 84 6.47 3.03 9.93
N LEU A 85 7.34 2.04 9.78
CA LEU A 85 6.96 0.63 9.76
C LEU A 85 6.32 0.20 11.09
N GLN A 86 6.88 0.62 12.22
CA GLN A 86 6.32 0.32 13.53
C GLN A 86 4.94 0.97 13.71
N ARG A 87 4.79 2.25 13.35
CA ARG A 87 3.49 2.95 13.42
C ARG A 87 2.42 2.25 12.59
N ILE A 88 2.73 1.88 11.35
CA ILE A 88 1.80 1.17 10.47
C ILE A 88 1.47 -0.20 11.07
N ASN A 89 2.47 -0.95 11.55
CA ASN A 89 2.27 -2.24 12.19
C ASN A 89 1.34 -2.15 13.40
N ASP A 90 1.52 -1.14 14.26
CA ASP A 90 0.71 -0.96 15.47
C ASP A 90 -0.74 -0.60 15.13
N VAL A 91 -0.96 0.22 14.09
CA VAL A 91 -2.31 0.53 13.59
C VAL A 91 -2.99 -0.73 13.07
N ILE A 92 -2.29 -1.55 12.27
CA ILE A 92 -2.84 -2.79 11.73
C ILE A 92 -3.18 -3.78 12.87
N ALA A 93 -2.28 -3.92 13.85
CA ALA A 93 -2.50 -4.77 15.01
C ALA A 93 -3.72 -4.32 15.83
N LYS A 94 -3.88 -3.00 16.04
CA LYS A 94 -5.05 -2.42 16.71
C LYS A 94 -6.34 -2.67 15.93
N ASN A 95 -6.26 -2.69 14.61
CA ASN A 95 -7.37 -2.97 13.70
C ASN A 95 -7.53 -4.46 13.38
N ASN A 96 -7.15 -5.36 14.31
CA ASN A 96 -7.35 -6.79 14.18
C ASN A 96 -6.75 -7.39 12.89
N GLY A 97 -5.62 -6.86 12.41
CA GLY A 97 -4.99 -7.29 11.17
C GLY A 97 -5.63 -6.72 9.90
N TYR A 98 -6.29 -5.56 9.98
CA TYR A 98 -6.76 -4.76 8.84
C TYR A 98 -6.10 -3.38 8.92
N VAL A 99 -6.02 -2.64 7.82
CA VAL A 99 -5.39 -1.31 7.86
C VAL A 99 -6.23 -0.28 8.62
N ALA A 100 -7.56 -0.41 8.64
CA ALA A 100 -8.48 0.54 9.27
C ALA A 100 -9.77 -0.14 9.74
N LEU A 101 -10.50 0.50 10.66
CA LEU A 101 -11.88 0.16 11.05
C LEU A 101 -12.10 -1.26 11.61
N GLY A 102 -11.05 -2.02 11.90
CA GLY A 102 -11.16 -3.42 12.32
C GLY A 102 -11.80 -4.38 11.30
N LYS A 103 -11.98 -3.96 10.05
CA LYS A 103 -12.66 -4.73 8.97
C LYS A 103 -11.96 -4.53 7.63
N LEU A 104 -12.31 -5.36 6.64
CA LEU A 104 -11.77 -5.24 5.28
C LEU A 104 -12.23 -3.92 4.64
N THR A 105 -11.28 -3.14 4.15
CA THR A 105 -11.47 -1.86 3.48
C THR A 105 -10.63 -1.76 2.21
N TRP A 106 -10.83 -0.73 1.40
CA TRP A 106 -10.02 -0.48 0.21
C TRP A 106 -8.54 -0.20 0.53
N GLY A 107 -8.23 0.24 1.75
CA GLY A 107 -6.85 0.44 2.18
C GLY A 107 -6.07 -0.87 2.30
N ASP A 108 -6.74 -1.99 2.61
CA ASP A 108 -6.09 -3.30 2.68
C ASP A 108 -5.58 -3.72 1.29
N PHE A 109 -6.37 -3.43 0.24
CA PHE A 109 -5.98 -3.65 -1.16
C PHE A 109 -4.82 -2.76 -1.59
N ILE A 110 -4.73 -1.53 -1.09
CA ILE A 110 -3.56 -0.67 -1.31
C ILE A 110 -2.31 -1.30 -0.70
N LEU A 111 -2.38 -1.74 0.57
CA LEU A 111 -1.23 -2.36 1.22
C LEU A 111 -0.81 -3.65 0.52
N ALA A 112 -1.77 -4.55 0.24
CA ALA A 112 -1.50 -5.81 -0.43
C ALA A 112 -0.94 -5.62 -1.86
N GLY A 113 -1.44 -4.63 -2.61
CA GLY A 113 -0.95 -4.33 -3.95
C GLY A 113 0.42 -3.62 -3.99
N LEU A 114 0.86 -3.04 -2.88
CA LEU A 114 2.14 -2.33 -2.79
C LEU A 114 3.24 -3.14 -2.08
N ILE A 115 2.92 -4.28 -1.45
CA ILE A 115 3.83 -4.90 -0.48
C ILE A 115 5.15 -5.34 -1.11
N ASP A 116 5.14 -5.97 -2.28
CA ASP A 116 6.35 -6.45 -2.94
C ASP A 116 7.19 -5.30 -3.50
N TYR A 117 6.54 -4.28 -4.08
CA TYR A 117 7.18 -3.01 -4.39
C TYR A 117 7.84 -2.40 -3.16
N MET A 118 7.16 -2.27 -2.02
CA MET A 118 7.75 -1.72 -0.80
C MET A 118 8.93 -2.55 -0.29
N LYS A 119 8.83 -3.88 -0.26
CA LYS A 119 9.92 -4.78 0.15
C LYS A 119 11.17 -4.55 -0.69
N LYS A 120 11.02 -4.40 -2.01
CA LYS A 120 12.11 -4.07 -2.92
C LYS A 120 12.76 -2.72 -2.57
N MET A 121 11.94 -1.67 -2.45
CA MET A 121 12.41 -0.29 -2.24
C MET A 121 13.07 -0.09 -0.87
N LEU A 122 12.55 -0.78 0.16
CA LEU A 122 13.12 -0.79 1.51
C LEU A 122 14.38 -1.64 1.61
N ARG A 123 14.61 -2.56 0.65
CA ARG A 123 15.61 -3.64 0.72
C ARG A 123 15.36 -4.57 1.90
N MET A 124 14.10 -4.90 2.14
CA MET A 124 13.63 -5.74 3.24
C MET A 124 12.81 -6.92 2.70
N PRO A 125 13.45 -7.95 2.14
CA PRO A 125 12.71 -9.12 1.62
C PRO A 125 11.92 -9.86 2.70
N ASP A 126 12.39 -9.79 3.94
CA ASP A 126 11.78 -10.39 5.13
C ASP A 126 10.96 -9.40 5.96
N LEU A 127 10.41 -8.34 5.35
CA LEU A 127 9.63 -7.30 6.04
C LEU A 127 8.58 -7.89 7.00
N GLU A 128 7.86 -8.90 6.52
CA GLU A 128 6.79 -9.58 7.25
C GLU A 128 7.27 -10.38 8.46
N LYS A 129 8.55 -10.79 8.52
CA LYS A 129 9.09 -11.46 9.71
C LYS A 129 9.29 -10.48 10.86
N GLN A 130 9.63 -9.23 10.53
CA GLN A 130 9.83 -8.16 11.53
C GLN A 130 8.52 -7.47 11.89
N TYR A 131 7.62 -7.32 10.91
CA TYR A 131 6.33 -6.65 11.05
C TYR A 131 5.21 -7.59 10.59
N PRO A 132 4.83 -8.59 11.43
CA PRO A 132 3.90 -9.64 11.04
C PRO A 132 2.48 -9.13 10.73
N ALA A 133 2.13 -7.92 11.17
CA ALA A 133 0.83 -7.32 10.87
C ALA A 133 0.64 -7.07 9.36
N PHE A 134 1.73 -6.74 8.63
CA PHE A 134 1.68 -6.55 7.17
C PHE A 134 1.23 -7.84 6.47
N LYS A 135 1.80 -8.98 6.90
CA LYS A 135 1.42 -10.29 6.37
C LYS A 135 -0.05 -10.60 6.60
N GLN A 136 -0.60 -10.24 7.76
CA GLN A 136 -2.02 -10.50 8.05
C GLN A 136 -2.95 -9.77 7.07
N VAL A 137 -2.63 -8.53 6.70
CA VAL A 137 -3.43 -7.79 5.70
C VAL A 137 -3.35 -8.49 4.34
N VAL A 138 -2.14 -8.82 3.89
CA VAL A 138 -1.91 -9.54 2.62
C VAL A 138 -2.68 -10.85 2.61
N ASP A 139 -2.52 -11.69 3.63
CA ASP A 139 -3.16 -13.00 3.73
C ASP A 139 -4.69 -12.88 3.68
N LYS A 140 -5.28 -11.87 4.34
CA LYS A 140 -6.72 -11.65 4.32
C LYS A 140 -7.24 -11.20 2.96
N VAL A 141 -6.52 -10.32 2.25
CA VAL A 141 -6.88 -9.89 0.90
C VAL A 141 -6.84 -11.08 -0.06
N PHE A 142 -5.78 -11.88 -0.01
CA PHE A 142 -5.63 -13.07 -0.87
C PHE A 142 -6.45 -14.29 -0.40
N ALA A 143 -7.07 -14.24 0.78
CA ALA A 143 -8.06 -15.24 1.19
C ALA A 143 -9.41 -15.07 0.46
N ILE A 144 -9.65 -13.92 -0.18
CA ILE A 144 -10.87 -13.67 -0.96
C ILE A 144 -10.79 -14.50 -2.25
N PRO A 145 -11.72 -15.44 -2.51
CA PRO A 145 -11.60 -16.36 -3.63
C PRO A 145 -11.45 -15.68 -4.99
N GLN A 146 -12.15 -14.56 -5.21
CA GLN A 146 -12.08 -13.79 -6.46
C GLN A 146 -10.73 -13.09 -6.63
N VAL A 147 -10.14 -12.58 -5.54
CA VAL A 147 -8.81 -11.95 -5.56
C VAL A 147 -7.75 -13.01 -5.79
N LYS A 148 -7.84 -14.16 -5.11
CA LYS A 148 -6.95 -15.29 -5.33
C LYS A 148 -7.00 -15.78 -6.77
N ALA A 149 -8.20 -16.00 -7.32
CA ALA A 149 -8.37 -16.43 -8.69
C ALA A 149 -7.78 -15.44 -9.70
N TYR A 150 -7.96 -14.13 -9.46
CA TYR A 150 -7.31 -13.09 -10.26
C TYR A 150 -5.78 -13.17 -10.15
N ALA A 151 -5.24 -13.29 -8.93
CA ALA A 151 -3.81 -13.32 -8.68
C ALA A 151 -3.11 -14.55 -9.28
N ASP A 152 -3.71 -15.73 -9.14
CA ASP A 152 -3.20 -16.99 -9.71
C ASP A 152 -3.18 -16.95 -11.26
N ALA A 153 -4.01 -16.10 -11.88
CA ALA A 153 -4.07 -15.90 -13.33
C ALA A 153 -3.28 -14.69 -13.83
N ALA A 154 -2.80 -13.83 -12.94
CA ALA A 154 -2.07 -12.62 -13.30
C ALA A 154 -0.64 -12.95 -13.77
N PRO A 155 -0.04 -12.16 -14.67
CA PRO A 155 1.37 -12.33 -15.02
C PRO A 155 2.28 -12.14 -13.81
N GLU A 156 3.32 -12.97 -13.70
CA GLU A 156 4.38 -12.73 -12.73
C GLU A 156 5.13 -11.44 -13.07
N ALA A 157 5.34 -10.61 -12.06
CA ALA A 157 6.11 -9.36 -12.14
C ALA A 157 7.30 -9.40 -11.19
N LEU A 158 8.30 -8.56 -11.45
CA LEU A 158 9.50 -8.45 -10.62
C LEU A 158 9.22 -7.86 -9.23
N PHE A 159 8.08 -7.18 -9.07
CA PHE A 159 7.57 -6.51 -7.87
C PHE A 159 6.15 -6.00 -8.13
#